data_AF-A0A6M1YL88-F1
#
_entry.id   AF-A0A6M1YL88-F1
#
_cell.length_a   1.000
_cell.length_b   1.000
_cell.length_c   1.000
_cell.angle_alpha   90.00
_cell.angle_beta   90.00
_cell.angle_gamma   90.00
#
_symmetry.space_group_name_H-M   'P 1'
#
loop_
_entity.id
_entity.type
_entity.pdbx_description
1 polymer ?
#
loop_
_entity_poly.entity_id
_entity_poly.type
_entity_poly.pdbx_seq_one_letter_code
_entity_poly.pdbx_strand_id
1 'polypeptide(L)' 'MQNIDFQIRAFLAYIESEKGLSPNTVEAYSRDIRYFKDFLSKKSISRFEDVKQADVI' A
#
# COMPACT_ATOMS: atom_id res chain seq x y z
N MET A 1 -7.41 7.94 -14.06
CA MET A 1 -6.15 8.20 -13.33
C MET A 1 -6.23 7.45 -12.01
N GLN A 2 -5.35 6.49 -11.76
CA GLN A 2 -5.41 5.71 -10.52
C GLN A 2 -4.57 6.39 -9.45
N ASN A 3 -5.14 6.55 -8.26
CA ASN A 3 -4.46 7.12 -7.10
C ASN A 3 -3.96 6.00 -6.19
N ILE A 4 -3.07 6.35 -5.25
CA ILE A 4 -2.44 5.40 -4.33
C ILE A 4 -3.47 4.52 -3.60
N ASP A 5 -4.61 5.09 -3.23
CA ASP A 5 -5.71 4.38 -2.55
C ASP A 5 -6.32 3.25 -3.39
N PHE A 6 -6.48 3.48 -4.70
CA PHE A 6 -6.96 2.44 -5.60
C PHE A 6 -5.96 1.28 -5.69
N GLN A 7 -4.67 1.59 -5.86
CA GLN A 7 -3.61 0.60 -5.98
C GLN A 7 -3.49 -0.26 -4.71
N ILE A 8 -3.61 0.35 -3.53
CA ILE A 8 -3.61 -0.36 -2.24
C ILE A 8 -4.81 -1.32 -2.16
N ARG A 9 -6.02 -0.87 -2.47
CA ARG A 9 -7.21 -1.74 -2.46
C ARG A 9 -7.09 -2.91 -3.44
N ALA A 10 -6.60 -2.64 -4.66
CA ALA A 10 -6.40 -3.67 -5.66
C ALA A 10 -5.37 -4.71 -5.21
N PHE A 11 -4.27 -4.28 -4.58
CA PHE A 11 -3.27 -5.19 -4.03
C PHE A 11 -3.82 -6.05 -2.88
N LEU A 12 -4.57 -5.45 -1.94
CA LEU A 12 -5.16 -6.19 -0.83
C LEU A 12 -6.16 -7.25 -1.33
N ALA A 13 -7.02 -6.90 -2.29
CA ALA A 13 -7.93 -7.86 -2.92
C ALA A 13 -7.18 -8.99 -3.65
N TYR A 14 -6.07 -8.66 -4.33
CA TYR A 14 -5.22 -9.64 -4.99
C TYR A 14 -4.60 -10.64 -4.02
N ILE A 15 -4.02 -10.19 -2.90
CA ILE A 15 -3.39 -11.11 -1.94
C ILE A 15 -4.42 -11.93 -1.14
N GLU A 16 -5.65 -11.43 -0.99
CA GLU A 16 -6.75 -12.17 -0.41
C GLU A 16 -7.28 -13.25 -1.37
N SER A 17 -7.65 -12.87 -2.60
CA SER A 17 -8.27 -13.76 -3.59
C SER A 17 -7.26 -14.69 -4.28
N GLU A 18 -6.23 -14.12 -4.90
CA GLU A 18 -5.33 -14.86 -5.80
C GLU A 18 -4.20 -15.56 -5.04
N LYS A 19 -3.79 -15.01 -3.89
CA LYS A 19 -2.76 -15.62 -3.03
C LYS A 19 -3.34 -16.39 -1.85
N GLY A 20 -4.65 -16.28 -1.59
CA GLY A 20 -5.32 -16.99 -0.51
C GLY A 20 -4.73 -16.69 0.87
N LEU A 21 -4.19 -15.48 1.09
CA LEU A 21 -3.62 -15.13 2.39
C LEU A 21 -4.73 -15.06 3.43
N SER A 22 -4.41 -15.49 4.66
CA SER A 22 -5.38 -15.47 5.75
C SER A 22 -5.87 -14.04 6.05
N PRO A 23 -7.10 -13.85 6.56
CA PRO A 23 -7.61 -12.52 6.92
C PRO A 23 -6.66 -11.75 7.84
N ASN A 24 -6.07 -12.43 8.84
CA ASN A 24 -5.10 -11.81 9.75
C ASN A 24 -3.84 -11.32 9.03
N THR A 25 -3.40 -12.05 8.00
CA THR A 25 -2.26 -11.65 7.16
C THR A 25 -2.63 -10.44 6.29
N VAL A 26 -3.80 -10.47 5.63
CA VAL A 26 -4.29 -9.33 4.81
C VAL A 26 -4.42 -8.06 5.66
N GLU A 27 -4.97 -8.18 6.86
CA GLU A 27 -5.08 -7.06 7.81
C GLU A 27 -3.72 -6.53 8.27
N ALA A 28 -2.73 -7.40 8.47
CA ALA A 28 -1.37 -6.96 8.78
C ALA A 28 -0.77 -6.13 7.64
N TYR A 29 -0.83 -6.62 6.40
CA TYR A 29 -0.39 -5.87 5.22
C TYR A 29 -1.15 -4.55 5.04
N SER A 30 -2.47 -4.55 5.24
CA SER A 30 -3.31 -3.36 5.18
C SER A 30 -2.84 -2.27 6.15
N ARG A 31 -2.55 -2.63 7.41
CA ARG A 31 -2.02 -1.69 8.41
C ARG A 31 -0.67 -1.11 7.98
N ASP A 32 0.26 -1.96 7.58
CA ASP A 32 1.63 -1.54 7.24
C ASP A 32 1.63 -0.61 6.01
N ILE A 33 0.86 -0.96 4.98
CA ILE A 33 0.74 -0.15 3.77
C ILE A 33 0.03 1.19 4.05
N ARG A 34 -0.96 1.23 4.95
CA ARG A 34 -1.58 2.50 5.37
C ARG A 34 -0.61 3.40 6.10
N TYR A 35 0.21 2.85 7.01
CA TYR A 35 1.26 3.64 7.65
C TYR A 35 2.28 4.17 6.65
N PHE A 36 2.65 3.38 5.65
CA PHE A 36 3.52 3.84 4.58
C PHE A 36 2.88 4.97 3.75
N LYS A 37 1.59 4.83 3.39
CA LYS A 37 0.83 5.90 2.72
C LYS A 37 0.83 7.20 3.54
N ASP A 38 0.59 7.11 4.84
CA ASP A 38 0.57 8.28 5.72
C ASP A 38 1.96 8.94 5.81
N PHE A 39 3.02 8.13 5.84
CA PHE A 39 4.39 8.61 5.73
C PHE A 39 4.65 9.36 4.41
N LEU A 40 4.25 8.78 3.27
CA LEU A 40 4.39 9.43 1.95
C LEU A 40 3.60 10.73 1.86
N SER A 41 2.40 10.77 2.43
CA SER A 41 1.56 11.97 2.48
C SER A 41 2.24 13.13 3.22
N LYS A 42 2.98 12.85 4.30
CA LYS A 42 3.76 13.87 5.03
C LYS A 42 4.91 14.45 4.20
N LYS A 43 5.35 13.72 3.18
CA LYS A 43 6.37 14.13 2.21
C LYS A 43 5.77 14.72 0.92
N SER A 44 4.45 14.92 0.89
CA SER A 44 3.70 15.38 -0.28
C SER A 44 3.84 14.46 -1.50
N ILE A 45 4.13 13.17 -1.29
CA ILE A 45 4.19 12.16 -2.33
C ILE A 45 2.80 11.50 -2.44
N SER A 46 2.20 11.54 -3.63
CA SER A 46 0.83 11.06 -3.87
C SER A 46 0.73 9.92 -4.88
N ARG A 47 1.87 9.54 -5.48
CA ARG A 47 1.99 8.49 -6.50
C ARG A 47 3.15 7.56 -6.17
N PHE A 48 2.96 6.26 -6.39
CA PHE A 48 4.06 5.30 -6.15
C PHE A 48 5.24 5.50 -7.10
N GLU A 49 5.02 6.05 -8.29
CA GLU A 49 6.10 6.35 -9.24
C GLU A 49 7.06 7.44 -8.75
N ASP A 50 6.62 8.28 -7.80
CA ASP A 50 7.41 9.36 -7.23
C ASP A 50 8.18 8.94 -5.96
N VAL A 51 7.97 7.69 -5.49
CA VAL A 51 8.67 7.11 -4.32
C VAL A 51 10.11 6.78 -4.69
N LYS A 52 11.05 7.23 -3.86
CA LYS A 52 12.48 6.99 -4.04
C LYS A 52 12.97 5.93 -3.06
N GLN A 53 14.14 5.37 -3.34
CA GLN A 53 14.77 4.41 -2.44
C GLN A 53 14.94 4.95 -1.01
N ALA A 54 15.27 6.25 -0.87
CA ALA A 54 15.40 6.92 0.42
C ALA A 54 14.09 7.05 1.22
N ASP A 55 12.94 6.71 0.62
CA ASP A 55 11.64 6.68 1.29
C ASP A 55 11.32 5.29 1.87
N VAL A 56 12.14 4.27 1.60
CA VAL A 56 11.89 2.85 1.95
C VAL A 56 13.01 2.25 2.81
N ILE A 57 14.07 3.03 3.12
CA ILE A 57 15.23 2.61 3.93
C ILE A 57 15.10 3.12 5.37
#